data_AF-T5ACM6-F1
#
_entry.id   AF-T5ACM6-F1
#
_cell.length_a   1.000
_cell.length_b   1.000
_cell.length_c   1.000
_cell.angle_alpha   90.00
_cell.angle_beta   90.00
_cell.angle_gamma   90.00
#
_symmetry.space_group_name_H-M   'P 1'
#
loop_
_entity.id
_entity.type
_entity.pdbx_description
1 polymer ?
#
loop_
_entity_poly.entity_id
_entity_poly.type
_entity_poly.pdbx_seq_one_letter_code
_entity_poly.pdbx_strand_id
1 'polypeptide(L)'
;MVSAFRLKTDLRYNRDNALLRMTDWYSPVHNEARIDFIDVKVNGTLLDLDHSLFRAPPSPQVDAAWERISSLAPHVIRTDHVLRLGKDPAVTARWSADWGFGPDAHVAELDILHTIHCLNAIRRDVHWRHYFAKSFPDGEFPELHKVHTDHCIYIVLQNLMCGATADIITQPWVESQDHPFPDFSINKRCRDFAAILDWHERTMISDIDKFGTLKMPPGHTPLPMTPEFHRMFHSGQADFHHGHSHG
;
A
#
# COMPACT_ATOMS: atom_id res chain seq x y z
N MET A 1 -26.11 26.46 -19.59
CA MET A 1 -25.64 25.42 -20.54
C MET A 1 -24.13 25.22 -20.52
N VAL A 2 -23.30 26.26 -20.54
CA VAL A 2 -21.81 26.14 -20.56
C VAL A 2 -21.23 25.39 -19.35
N SER A 3 -21.78 25.60 -18.15
CA SER A 3 -21.32 24.92 -16.93
C SER A 3 -21.52 23.40 -16.96
N ALA A 4 -22.69 22.93 -17.39
CA ALA A 4 -22.97 21.49 -17.52
C ALA A 4 -22.11 20.81 -18.62
N PHE A 5 -21.83 21.53 -19.71
CA PHE A 5 -20.95 21.03 -20.76
C PHE A 5 -19.49 20.90 -20.29
N ARG A 6 -19.00 21.88 -19.51
CA ARG A 6 -17.67 21.82 -18.89
C ARG A 6 -17.55 20.64 -17.92
N LEU A 7 -18.48 20.51 -16.98
CA LEU A 7 -18.49 19.38 -16.04
C LEU A 7 -18.49 18.03 -16.76
N LYS A 8 -19.34 17.86 -17.79
CA LYS A 8 -19.36 16.61 -18.57
C LYS A 8 -18.02 16.31 -19.24
N THR A 9 -17.35 17.35 -19.73
CA THR A 9 -16.02 17.22 -20.35
C THR A 9 -14.97 16.86 -19.30
N ASP A 10 -14.97 17.54 -18.16
CA ASP A 10 -13.99 17.34 -17.10
C ASP A 10 -14.12 15.92 -16.52
N LEU A 11 -15.34 15.41 -16.34
CA LEU A 11 -15.56 14.02 -15.93
C LEU A 11 -15.15 13.01 -17.00
N ARG A 12 -15.51 13.23 -18.27
CA ARG A 12 -15.17 12.30 -19.35
C ARG A 12 -13.66 12.11 -19.53
N TYR A 13 -12.90 13.17 -19.31
CA TYR A 13 -11.45 13.18 -19.50
C TYR A 13 -10.67 13.22 -18.19
N ASN A 14 -11.34 13.03 -17.05
CA ASN A 14 -10.78 13.15 -15.70
C ASN A 14 -9.88 14.40 -15.49
N ARG A 15 -10.27 15.55 -16.06
CA ARG A 15 -9.52 16.80 -15.90
C ARG A 15 -9.50 17.19 -14.42
N ASP A 16 -8.33 17.54 -13.91
CA ASP A 16 -8.11 17.89 -12.50
C ASP A 16 -8.63 16.83 -11.51
N ASN A 17 -8.56 15.56 -11.93
CA ASN A 17 -9.08 14.41 -11.20
C ASN A 17 -10.61 14.47 -10.95
N ALA A 18 -11.39 15.17 -11.77
CA ALA A 18 -12.83 15.37 -11.53
C ALA A 18 -13.61 14.07 -11.38
N LEU A 19 -13.29 13.02 -12.18
CA LEU A 19 -13.97 11.72 -12.07
C LEU A 19 -13.52 10.97 -10.82
N LEU A 20 -12.23 11.01 -10.49
CA LEU A 20 -11.70 10.40 -9.26
C LEU A 20 -12.32 11.05 -8.02
N ARG A 21 -12.41 12.38 -7.97
CA ARG A 21 -13.06 13.11 -6.86
C ARG A 21 -14.55 12.78 -6.67
N MET A 22 -15.21 12.24 -7.70
CA MET A 22 -16.60 11.78 -7.62
C MET A 22 -16.74 10.31 -7.24
N THR A 23 -15.71 9.49 -7.44
CA THR A 23 -15.79 8.02 -7.32
C THR A 23 -14.93 7.48 -6.18
N ASP A 24 -13.90 8.21 -5.78
CA ASP A 24 -13.03 7.88 -4.67
C ASP A 24 -13.57 8.46 -3.37
N TRP A 25 -13.17 7.85 -2.25
CA TRP A 25 -13.17 8.57 -1.00
C TRP A 25 -12.20 9.76 -1.05
N TYR A 26 -12.39 10.73 -0.17
CA TYR A 26 -11.54 11.92 -0.14
C TYR A 26 -10.06 11.56 0.02
N SER A 27 -9.21 12.13 -0.84
CA SER A 27 -7.75 12.08 -0.71
C SER A 27 -7.12 13.46 -0.97
N PRO A 28 -6.16 13.91 -0.15
CA PRO A 28 -5.38 15.12 -0.44
C PRO A 28 -4.66 15.05 -1.80
N VAL A 29 -4.19 13.85 -2.15
CA VAL A 29 -3.39 13.57 -3.36
C VAL A 29 -4.10 13.99 -4.64
N HIS A 30 -5.44 13.97 -4.67
CA HIS A 30 -6.20 14.43 -5.85
C HIS A 30 -5.96 15.91 -6.20
N ASN A 31 -5.41 16.72 -5.29
CA ASN A 31 -5.03 18.12 -5.54
C ASN A 31 -3.55 18.29 -5.90
N GLU A 32 -2.74 17.25 -5.73
CA GLU A 32 -1.27 17.35 -5.76
C GLU A 32 -0.65 16.52 -6.89
N ALA A 33 -1.34 15.47 -7.34
CA ALA A 33 -0.93 14.61 -8.44
C ALA A 33 -2.05 14.48 -9.46
N ARG A 34 -1.71 14.53 -10.75
CA ARG A 34 -2.64 14.16 -11.82
C ARG A 34 -2.62 12.65 -11.99
N ILE A 35 -3.74 11.99 -11.74
CA ILE A 35 -3.86 10.54 -11.81
C ILE A 35 -4.78 10.22 -12.99
N ASP A 36 -4.19 9.89 -14.14
CA ASP A 36 -4.97 9.58 -15.34
C ASP A 36 -5.51 8.15 -15.31
N PHE A 37 -6.52 7.89 -16.15
CA PHE A 37 -6.96 6.53 -16.45
C PHE A 37 -6.24 6.04 -17.71
N ILE A 38 -5.51 4.94 -17.58
CA ILE A 38 -4.69 4.34 -18.63
C ILE A 38 -5.23 2.95 -18.99
N ASP A 39 -5.14 2.60 -20.27
CA ASP A 39 -5.47 1.25 -20.73
C ASP A 39 -4.20 0.38 -20.59
N VAL A 40 -4.31 -0.73 -19.87
CA VAL A 40 -3.21 -1.66 -19.56
C VAL A 40 -3.62 -3.05 -20.01
N LYS A 41 -2.75 -3.74 -20.75
CA LYS A 41 -2.87 -5.18 -20.92
C LYS A 41 -2.07 -5.87 -19.81
N VAL A 42 -2.75 -6.62 -18.96
CA VAL A 42 -2.09 -7.41 -17.91
C VAL A 42 -1.20 -8.46 -18.57
N ASN A 43 0.03 -8.63 -18.10
CA ASN A 43 0.82 -9.81 -18.42
C ASN A 43 0.41 -10.94 -17.49
N GLY A 44 -0.49 -11.80 -17.97
CA GLY A 44 -1.02 -12.95 -17.23
C GLY A 44 -0.39 -14.28 -17.64
N THR A 45 0.77 -14.27 -18.30
CA THR A 45 1.45 -15.50 -18.72
C THR A 45 1.84 -16.35 -17.51
N LEU A 46 1.39 -17.60 -17.46
CA LEU A 46 1.67 -18.50 -16.34
C LEU A 46 3.17 -18.75 -16.18
N LEU A 47 3.86 -19.03 -17.29
CA LEU A 47 5.31 -19.17 -17.32
C LEU A 47 5.98 -17.80 -17.32
N ASP A 48 7.12 -17.70 -16.65
CA ASP A 48 7.91 -16.47 -16.61
C ASP A 48 8.71 -16.31 -17.90
N LEU A 49 8.02 -15.81 -18.93
CA LEU A 49 8.59 -15.57 -20.25
C LEU A 49 9.09 -14.12 -20.42
N ASP A 50 8.66 -13.22 -19.55
CA ASP A 50 9.05 -11.80 -19.56
C ASP A 50 10.17 -11.47 -18.57
N HIS A 51 10.58 -12.44 -17.74
CA HIS A 51 11.66 -12.32 -16.76
C HIS A 51 11.49 -11.09 -15.85
N SER A 52 10.25 -10.85 -15.43
CA SER A 52 9.93 -9.72 -14.55
C SER A 52 10.66 -9.89 -13.22
N LEU A 53 11.32 -8.83 -12.75
CA LEU A 53 11.96 -8.83 -11.43
C LEU A 53 10.96 -9.17 -10.31
N PHE A 54 9.69 -8.83 -10.47
CA PHE A 54 8.65 -9.14 -9.48
C PHE A 54 8.28 -10.63 -9.42
N ARG A 55 8.72 -11.43 -10.40
CA ARG A 55 8.54 -12.90 -10.47
C ARG A 55 9.81 -13.68 -10.16
N ALA A 56 10.96 -12.99 -10.11
CA ALA A 56 12.25 -13.61 -9.94
C ALA A 56 12.47 -14.14 -8.52
N PRO A 57 13.35 -15.17 -8.34
CA PRO A 57 13.74 -15.64 -7.02
C PRO A 57 14.34 -14.52 -6.14
N PRO A 58 14.28 -14.67 -4.80
CA PRO A 58 14.87 -13.71 -3.86
C PRO A 58 16.30 -13.29 -4.19
N SER A 59 16.53 -11.98 -4.25
CA SER A 59 17.83 -11.36 -4.46
C SER A 59 17.77 -9.88 -4.05
N PRO A 60 18.91 -9.22 -3.81
CA PRO A 60 18.93 -7.79 -3.47
C PRO A 60 18.22 -6.90 -4.50
N GLN A 61 18.28 -7.23 -5.79
CA GLN A 61 17.61 -6.48 -6.85
C GLN A 61 16.09 -6.65 -6.79
N VAL A 62 15.62 -7.86 -6.48
CA VAL A 62 14.18 -8.14 -6.29
C VAL A 62 13.66 -7.41 -5.06
N ASP A 63 14.41 -7.44 -3.96
CA ASP A 63 14.03 -6.74 -2.74
C ASP A 63 13.98 -5.23 -2.96
N ALA A 64 14.99 -4.63 -3.59
CA ALA A 64 14.96 -3.21 -3.93
C ALA A 64 13.76 -2.83 -4.84
N ALA A 65 13.40 -3.69 -5.80
CA ALA A 65 12.25 -3.45 -6.67
C ALA A 65 10.92 -3.49 -5.91
N TRP A 66 10.75 -4.45 -4.99
CA TRP A 66 9.57 -4.56 -4.14
C TRP A 66 9.50 -3.44 -3.10
N GLU A 67 10.61 -3.12 -2.42
CA GLU A 67 10.67 -2.05 -1.41
C GLU A 67 10.33 -0.68 -2.02
N ARG A 68 10.79 -0.39 -3.24
CA ARG A 68 10.44 0.86 -3.94
C ARG A 68 8.94 1.10 -4.02
N ILE A 69 8.16 0.06 -4.32
CA ILE A 69 6.70 0.15 -4.51
C ILE A 69 5.89 -0.22 -3.27
N SER A 70 6.57 -0.53 -2.16
CA SER A 70 5.95 -0.88 -0.87
C SER A 70 6.46 -0.04 0.30
N SER A 71 7.21 1.02 0.02
CA SER A 71 7.70 1.97 1.02
C SER A 71 6.53 2.57 1.80
N LEU A 72 6.61 2.45 3.12
CA LEU A 72 5.68 3.08 4.07
C LEU A 72 6.25 4.39 4.62
N ALA A 73 7.17 5.02 3.89
CA ALA A 73 7.67 6.33 4.27
C ALA A 73 6.49 7.31 4.46
N PRO A 74 6.38 7.97 5.61
CA PRO A 74 5.21 8.75 5.96
C PRO A 74 5.18 10.08 5.22
N HIS A 75 4.02 10.72 5.26
CA HIS A 75 3.76 12.01 4.64
C HIS A 75 3.23 12.97 5.70
N VAL A 76 3.22 14.25 5.34
CA VAL A 76 2.63 15.31 6.14
C VAL A 76 1.25 15.65 5.57
N ILE A 77 0.20 15.52 6.38
CA ILE A 77 -1.11 16.08 6.07
C ILE A 77 -1.54 17.08 7.13
N ARG A 78 -2.34 18.06 6.75
CA ARG A 78 -2.93 19.06 7.66
C ARG A 78 -4.18 18.54 8.39
N THR A 79 -4.51 19.17 9.52
CA THR A 79 -5.72 18.88 10.32
C THR A 79 -7.01 18.84 9.47
N ASP A 80 -7.16 19.72 8.48
CA ASP A 80 -8.37 19.73 7.62
C ASP A 80 -8.47 18.48 6.74
N HIS A 81 -7.34 17.92 6.28
CA HIS A 81 -7.33 16.65 5.58
C HIS A 81 -7.77 15.50 6.51
N VAL A 82 -7.27 15.45 7.75
CA VAL A 82 -7.66 14.45 8.76
C VAL A 82 -9.18 14.48 8.99
N LEU A 83 -9.76 15.66 9.16
CA LEU A 83 -11.20 15.84 9.34
C LEU A 83 -11.99 15.36 8.12
N ARG A 84 -11.56 15.71 6.90
CA ARG A 84 -12.22 15.29 5.66
C ARG A 84 -12.07 13.80 5.36
N LEU A 85 -11.04 13.15 5.91
CA LEU A 85 -10.89 11.69 5.92
C LEU A 85 -11.86 11.01 6.92
N GLY A 86 -12.61 11.78 7.72
CA GLY A 86 -13.51 11.27 8.75
C GLY A 86 -12.76 10.75 9.98
N LYS A 87 -11.54 11.24 10.24
CA LYS A 87 -10.70 10.85 11.37
C LYS A 87 -10.66 11.97 12.41
N ASP A 88 -10.33 11.60 13.64
CA ASP A 88 -10.22 12.53 14.76
C ASP A 88 -8.77 13.07 14.87
N PRO A 89 -8.54 14.37 14.64
CA PRO A 89 -7.22 14.99 14.79
C PRO A 89 -6.69 15.01 16.24
N ALA A 90 -7.53 14.76 17.24
CA ALA A 90 -7.08 14.71 18.64
C ALA A 90 -6.28 13.44 18.95
N VAL A 91 -6.55 12.33 18.24
CA VAL A 91 -5.89 11.02 18.43
C VAL A 91 -4.99 10.64 17.24
N THR A 92 -5.03 11.39 16.14
CA THR A 92 -4.14 11.17 15.00
C THR A 92 -2.75 11.71 15.32
N ALA A 93 -1.71 10.88 15.14
CA ALA A 93 -0.33 11.25 15.43
C ALA A 93 0.08 12.56 14.71
N ARG A 94 0.79 13.42 15.45
CA ARG A 94 1.33 14.69 14.95
C ARG A 94 2.84 14.62 14.83
N TRP A 95 3.37 15.36 13.87
CA TRP A 95 4.80 15.62 13.79
C TRP A 95 5.27 16.46 14.97
N SER A 96 6.43 16.13 15.54
CA SER A 96 7.02 16.93 16.62
C SER A 96 7.57 18.26 16.07
N ALA A 97 7.66 19.27 16.95
CA ALA A 97 7.96 20.65 16.55
C ALA A 97 9.31 20.81 15.84
N ASP A 98 10.28 19.96 16.13
CA ASP A 98 11.62 19.91 15.53
C ASP A 98 11.63 19.48 14.05
N TRP A 99 10.49 19.05 13.50
CA TRP A 99 10.31 18.84 12.07
C TRP A 99 9.96 20.10 11.29
N GLY A 100 9.49 21.17 11.96
CA GLY A 100 9.20 22.45 11.32
C GLY A 100 7.92 22.48 10.46
N PHE A 101 7.11 21.42 10.44
CA PHE A 101 5.84 21.39 9.67
C PHE A 101 4.69 22.17 10.32
N GLY A 102 4.89 22.66 11.55
CA GLY A 102 3.89 23.38 12.33
C GLY A 102 2.90 22.46 13.08
N PRO A 103 2.05 23.02 13.95
CA PRO A 103 1.27 22.26 14.93
C PRO A 103 0.14 21.41 14.33
N ASP A 104 -0.35 21.74 13.13
CA ASP A 104 -1.42 20.99 12.45
C ASP A 104 -0.91 19.88 11.52
N ALA A 105 0.37 19.54 11.60
CA ALA A 105 0.98 18.51 10.78
C ALA A 105 0.76 17.11 11.39
N HIS A 106 0.10 16.24 10.63
CA HIS A 106 -0.19 14.87 10.98
C HIS A 106 0.59 13.88 10.12
N VAL A 107 0.88 12.72 10.71
CA VAL A 107 1.53 11.59 10.05
C VAL A 107 0.47 10.83 9.25
N ALA A 108 0.77 10.50 7.99
CA ALA A 108 -0.11 9.70 7.14
C ALA A 108 0.70 8.83 6.16
N GLU A 109 0.08 7.77 5.67
CA GLU A 109 0.64 6.86 4.66
C GLU A 109 -0.36 6.61 3.54
N LEU A 110 0.12 6.13 2.40
CA LEU A 110 -0.74 5.68 1.31
C LEU A 110 -1.19 4.24 1.54
N ASP A 111 -2.50 4.03 1.58
CA ASP A 111 -3.12 2.70 1.70
C ASP A 111 -2.71 1.72 0.57
N ILE A 112 -2.54 2.20 -0.66
CA ILE A 112 -2.09 1.35 -1.78
C ILE A 112 -0.66 0.83 -1.57
N LEU A 113 0.25 1.64 -1.01
CA LEU A 113 1.62 1.19 -0.72
C LEU A 113 1.63 0.26 0.49
N HIS A 114 0.76 0.50 1.49
CA HIS A 114 0.53 -0.43 2.59
C HIS A 114 0.00 -1.79 2.11
N THR A 115 -0.90 -1.79 1.13
CA THR A 115 -1.41 -3.02 0.51
C THR A 115 -0.30 -3.78 -0.22
N ILE A 116 0.56 -3.08 -0.96
CA ILE A 116 1.71 -3.71 -1.64
C ILE A 116 2.77 -4.18 -0.62
N HIS A 117 2.94 -3.47 0.50
CA HIS A 117 3.77 -3.90 1.64
C HIS A 117 3.26 -5.21 2.24
N CYS A 118 1.96 -5.32 2.50
CA CYS A 118 1.35 -6.58 2.94
C CYS A 118 1.59 -7.72 1.93
N LEU A 119 1.46 -7.44 0.63
CA LEU A 119 1.77 -8.42 -0.41
C LEU A 119 3.26 -8.82 -0.43
N ASN A 120 4.17 -7.86 -0.24
CA ASN A 120 5.60 -8.13 -0.15
C ASN A 120 5.95 -8.96 1.10
N ALA A 121 5.30 -8.71 2.24
CA ALA A 121 5.45 -9.54 3.44
C ALA A 121 5.04 -10.99 3.16
N ILE A 122 3.87 -11.20 2.55
CA ILE A 122 3.39 -12.54 2.14
C ILE A 122 4.37 -13.20 1.16
N ARG A 123 4.90 -12.45 0.18
CA ARG A 123 5.94 -12.96 -0.74
C ARG A 123 7.16 -13.45 0.03
N ARG A 124 7.61 -12.72 1.04
CA ARG A 124 8.76 -13.12 1.87
C ARG A 124 8.46 -14.38 2.68
N ASP A 125 7.23 -14.57 3.16
CA ASP A 125 6.81 -15.80 3.84
C ASP A 125 6.78 -17.00 2.90
N VAL A 126 6.31 -16.84 1.65
CA VAL A 126 6.40 -17.90 0.62
C VAL A 126 7.85 -18.33 0.39
N HIS A 127 8.77 -17.38 0.47
CA HIS A 127 10.22 -17.59 0.34
C HIS A 127 10.95 -17.66 1.69
N TRP A 128 10.28 -18.11 2.76
CA TRP A 128 10.83 -18.00 4.11
C TRP A 128 12.21 -18.62 4.31
N ARG A 129 12.55 -19.68 3.57
CA ARG A 129 13.89 -20.30 3.66
C ARG A 129 15.00 -19.30 3.35
N HIS A 130 14.73 -18.34 2.48
CA HIS A 130 15.66 -17.26 2.16
C HIS A 130 15.66 -16.17 3.23
N TYR A 131 14.49 -15.67 3.61
CA TYR A 131 14.39 -14.48 4.47
C TYR A 131 14.51 -14.77 5.97
N PHE A 132 14.17 -15.99 6.38
CA PHE A 132 13.87 -16.28 7.78
C PHE A 132 14.56 -17.53 8.33
N ALA A 133 15.18 -18.38 7.51
CA ALA A 133 15.82 -19.62 7.98
C ALA A 133 16.93 -19.39 9.03
N LYS A 134 17.56 -18.21 9.06
CA LYS A 134 18.55 -17.85 10.09
C LYS A 134 17.90 -17.76 11.48
N SER A 135 16.69 -17.24 11.55
CA SER A 135 15.95 -17.04 12.80
C SER A 135 15.01 -18.21 13.11
N PHE A 136 14.45 -18.84 12.08
CA PHE A 136 13.45 -19.93 12.15
C PHE A 136 13.88 -21.07 11.20
N PRO A 137 14.92 -21.84 11.55
CA PRO A 137 15.51 -22.87 10.66
C PRO A 137 14.56 -24.04 10.35
N ASP A 138 13.60 -24.30 11.22
CA ASP A 138 12.55 -25.31 11.07
C ASP A 138 11.28 -24.77 10.39
N GLY A 139 11.20 -23.47 10.16
CA GLY A 139 10.00 -22.80 9.61
C GLY A 139 8.91 -22.57 10.66
N GLU A 140 9.21 -22.73 11.95
CA GLU A 140 8.25 -22.42 13.02
C GLU A 140 8.33 -20.95 13.44
N PHE A 141 7.36 -20.17 12.97
CA PHE A 141 7.26 -18.75 13.31
C PHE A 141 6.53 -18.51 14.65
N PRO A 142 6.93 -17.47 15.41
CA PRO A 142 6.18 -17.04 16.58
C PRO A 142 4.76 -16.58 16.24
N GLU A 143 3.89 -16.61 17.25
CA GLU A 143 2.47 -16.29 17.12
C GLU A 143 2.24 -14.91 16.48
N LEU A 144 2.96 -13.88 16.93
CA LEU A 144 2.83 -12.53 16.39
C LEU A 144 3.16 -12.44 14.89
N HIS A 145 4.14 -13.21 14.41
CA HIS A 145 4.45 -13.26 12.97
C HIS A 145 3.28 -13.85 12.18
N LYS A 146 2.72 -14.98 12.62
CA LYS A 146 1.57 -15.61 11.97
C LYS A 146 0.34 -14.69 11.95
N VAL A 147 0.04 -14.04 13.08
CA VAL A 147 -1.05 -13.06 13.20
C VAL A 147 -0.84 -11.87 12.26
N HIS A 148 0.40 -11.39 12.11
CA HIS A 148 0.73 -10.32 11.18
C HIS A 148 0.55 -10.76 9.71
N THR A 149 1.00 -11.96 9.34
CA THR A 149 0.76 -12.52 8.00
C THR A 149 -0.73 -12.64 7.69
N ASP A 150 -1.54 -13.16 8.62
CA ASP A 150 -2.99 -13.27 8.47
C ASP A 150 -3.66 -11.90 8.33
N HIS A 151 -3.19 -10.90 9.09
CA HIS A 151 -3.62 -9.51 8.94
C HIS A 151 -3.30 -8.96 7.54
N CYS A 152 -2.08 -9.16 7.05
CA CYS A 152 -1.68 -8.74 5.71
C CYS A 152 -2.54 -9.38 4.61
N ILE A 153 -2.81 -10.69 4.71
CA ILE A 153 -3.69 -11.40 3.77
C ILE A 153 -5.09 -10.76 3.78
N TYR A 154 -5.62 -10.47 4.96
CA TYR A 154 -6.94 -9.89 5.10
C TYR A 154 -7.01 -8.45 4.56
N ILE A 155 -6.00 -7.62 4.79
CA ILE A 155 -5.92 -6.26 4.23
C ILE A 155 -5.85 -6.28 2.71
N VAL A 156 -5.05 -7.17 2.12
CA VAL A 156 -4.99 -7.35 0.65
C VAL A 156 -6.36 -7.77 0.11
N LEU A 157 -7.03 -8.74 0.75
CA LEU A 157 -8.36 -9.17 0.33
C LEU A 157 -9.39 -8.04 0.38
N GLN A 158 -9.42 -7.27 1.47
CA GLN A 158 -10.35 -6.14 1.61
C GLN A 158 -10.12 -5.09 0.52
N ASN A 159 -8.86 -4.78 0.20
CA ASN A 159 -8.53 -3.85 -0.87
C ASN A 159 -8.93 -4.35 -2.26
N LEU A 160 -8.72 -5.64 -2.56
CA LEU A 160 -9.18 -6.26 -3.81
C LEU A 160 -10.70 -6.24 -3.94
N MET A 161 -11.43 -6.49 -2.85
CA MET A 161 -12.90 -6.42 -2.84
C MET A 161 -13.41 -4.99 -2.97
N CYS A 162 -12.76 -4.01 -2.34
CA CYS A 162 -13.14 -2.60 -2.42
C CYS A 162 -12.93 -2.04 -3.84
N GLY A 163 -11.81 -2.39 -4.48
CA GLY A 163 -11.48 -1.98 -5.84
C GLY A 163 -12.06 -2.86 -6.94
N ALA A 164 -13.04 -3.73 -6.64
CA ALA A 164 -13.53 -4.76 -7.56
C ALA A 164 -13.92 -4.22 -8.94
N THR A 165 -13.47 -4.92 -9.99
CA THR A 165 -13.72 -4.57 -11.40
C THR A 165 -14.59 -5.62 -12.08
N ALA A 166 -15.40 -5.21 -13.07
CA ALA A 166 -16.21 -6.12 -13.89
C ALA A 166 -15.45 -6.69 -15.11
N ASP A 167 -14.12 -6.66 -15.10
CA ASP A 167 -13.30 -7.23 -16.18
C ASP A 167 -13.44 -8.76 -16.24
N ILE A 168 -13.48 -9.32 -17.44
CA ILE A 168 -13.81 -10.74 -17.68
C ILE A 168 -12.60 -11.50 -18.21
N ILE A 169 -12.31 -12.65 -17.60
CA ILE A 169 -11.36 -13.64 -18.11
C ILE A 169 -12.12 -14.60 -19.03
N THR A 170 -11.60 -14.79 -20.25
CA THR A 170 -12.09 -15.84 -21.15
C THR A 170 -11.33 -17.13 -20.93
N GLN A 171 -11.89 -18.25 -21.39
CA GLN A 171 -11.26 -19.57 -21.27
C GLN A 171 -11.17 -20.23 -22.65
N PRO A 172 -10.16 -19.90 -23.47
CA PRO A 172 -9.93 -20.57 -24.74
C PRO A 172 -9.52 -22.05 -24.57
N TRP A 173 -9.68 -22.83 -25.64
CA TRP A 173 -9.06 -24.14 -25.78
C TRP A 173 -7.58 -23.94 -26.13
N VAL A 174 -6.67 -24.59 -25.40
CA VAL A 174 -5.23 -24.52 -25.62
C VAL A 174 -4.66 -25.91 -25.84
N GLU A 175 -3.56 -26.00 -26.59
CA GLU A 175 -2.88 -27.27 -26.82
C GLU A 175 -2.43 -27.91 -25.50
N SER A 176 -2.44 -29.25 -25.46
CA SER A 176 -2.06 -30.06 -24.29
C SER A 176 -2.95 -29.90 -23.05
N GLN A 177 -4.13 -29.29 -23.17
CA GLN A 177 -5.13 -29.23 -22.09
C GLN A 177 -6.47 -29.81 -22.56
N ASP A 178 -7.07 -30.66 -21.73
CA ASP A 178 -8.39 -31.29 -22.01
C ASP A 178 -9.58 -30.37 -21.64
N HIS A 179 -9.30 -29.26 -20.95
CA HIS A 179 -10.30 -28.32 -20.43
C HIS A 179 -9.99 -26.87 -20.86
N PRO A 180 -10.99 -25.98 -20.90
CA PRO A 180 -10.77 -24.55 -21.14
C PRO A 180 -9.75 -23.97 -20.16
N PHE A 181 -8.80 -23.19 -20.68
CA PHE A 181 -7.70 -22.64 -19.88
C PHE A 181 -7.86 -21.13 -19.71
N PRO A 182 -7.73 -20.58 -18.49
CA PRO A 182 -7.96 -19.15 -18.26
C PRO A 182 -6.92 -18.25 -18.93
N ASP A 183 -7.38 -17.27 -19.71
CA ASP A 183 -6.55 -16.19 -20.23
C ASP A 183 -6.51 -15.01 -19.25
N PHE A 184 -5.46 -14.98 -18.42
CA PHE A 184 -5.24 -13.88 -17.48
C PHE A 184 -4.69 -12.61 -18.13
N SER A 185 -4.35 -12.62 -19.42
CA SER A 185 -3.77 -11.47 -20.12
C SER A 185 -4.83 -10.50 -20.65
N ILE A 186 -5.66 -10.01 -19.74
CA ILE A 186 -6.82 -9.17 -20.03
C ILE A 186 -6.47 -7.69 -20.16
N ASN A 187 -7.28 -6.96 -20.93
CA ASN A 187 -7.22 -5.50 -20.96
C ASN A 187 -7.97 -4.94 -19.75
N LYS A 188 -7.37 -3.96 -19.07
CA LYS A 188 -7.95 -3.24 -17.93
C LYS A 188 -7.83 -1.74 -18.18
N ARG A 189 -8.76 -0.99 -17.60
CA ARG A 189 -8.63 0.46 -17.46
C ARG A 189 -8.22 0.78 -16.03
N CYS A 190 -6.99 1.19 -15.85
CA CYS A 190 -6.35 1.36 -14.55
C CYS A 190 -6.19 2.84 -14.21
N ARG A 191 -6.11 3.15 -12.90
CA ARG A 191 -5.52 4.41 -12.45
C ARG A 191 -4.02 4.33 -12.65
N ASP A 192 -3.40 5.43 -13.09
CA ASP A 192 -1.96 5.47 -13.28
C ASP A 192 -1.22 5.37 -11.94
N PHE A 193 -0.77 4.15 -11.61
CA PHE A 193 0.00 3.88 -10.40
C PHE A 193 1.34 4.61 -10.40
N ALA A 194 1.96 4.82 -11.56
CA ALA A 194 3.24 5.52 -11.64
C ALA A 194 3.11 6.99 -11.22
N ALA A 195 1.98 7.63 -11.53
CA ALA A 195 1.70 8.99 -11.06
C ALA A 195 1.55 9.08 -9.52
N ILE A 196 0.96 8.05 -8.90
CA ILE A 196 0.83 7.95 -7.44
C ILE A 196 2.20 7.70 -6.80
N LEU A 197 2.98 6.79 -7.39
CA LEU A 197 4.33 6.47 -6.91
C LEU A 197 5.28 7.66 -7.04
N ASP A 198 5.23 8.41 -8.15
CA ASP A 198 6.02 9.63 -8.32
C ASP A 198 5.67 10.71 -7.28
N TRP A 199 4.37 10.88 -6.98
CA TRP A 199 3.96 11.79 -5.90
C TRP A 199 4.49 11.31 -4.55
N HIS A 200 4.41 10.01 -4.26
CA HIS A 200 4.97 9.42 -3.05
C HIS A 200 6.47 9.71 -2.93
N GLU A 201 7.26 9.32 -3.94
CA GLU A 201 8.71 9.44 -3.94
C GLU A 201 9.18 10.90 -3.77
N ARG A 202 8.43 11.88 -4.30
CA ARG A 202 8.77 13.31 -4.19
C ARG A 202 8.30 13.99 -2.90
N THR A 203 7.35 13.41 -2.17
CA THR A 203 6.72 14.06 -1.00
C THR A 203 6.89 13.31 0.30
N MET A 204 7.27 12.03 0.25
CA MET A 204 7.53 11.23 1.43
C MET A 204 8.68 11.81 2.27
N ILE A 205 8.61 11.60 3.57
CA ILE A 205 9.69 11.94 4.49
C ILE A 205 10.86 10.99 4.24
N SER A 206 12.01 11.53 3.83
CA SER A 206 13.21 10.77 3.52
C SER A 206 14.13 10.51 4.73
N ASP A 207 14.03 11.32 5.78
CA ASP A 207 14.78 11.14 7.03
C ASP A 207 14.09 10.12 7.94
N ILE A 208 14.16 8.85 7.55
CA ILE A 208 13.45 7.79 8.28
C ILE A 208 14.09 7.50 9.65
N ASP A 209 15.40 7.67 9.78
CA ASP A 209 16.08 7.54 11.07
C ASP A 209 15.50 8.53 12.08
N LYS A 210 15.34 9.80 11.69
CA LYS A 210 14.67 10.79 12.54
C LYS A 210 13.20 10.42 12.77
N PHE A 211 12.49 9.92 11.76
CA PHE A 211 11.10 9.49 11.95
C PHE A 211 10.98 8.37 12.99
N GLY A 212 11.90 7.40 12.99
CA GLY A 212 11.97 6.33 13.99
C GLY A 212 12.18 6.83 15.43
N THR A 213 12.66 8.06 15.61
CA THR A 213 12.76 8.70 16.92
C THR A 213 11.47 9.38 17.39
N LEU A 214 10.45 9.52 16.53
CA LEU A 214 9.19 10.16 16.88
C LEU A 214 8.51 9.40 18.04
N LYS A 215 8.13 10.14 19.09
CA LYS A 215 7.44 9.60 20.27
C LYS A 215 6.11 10.30 20.49
N MET A 216 5.19 9.59 21.13
CA MET A 216 3.95 10.17 21.63
C MET A 216 4.26 11.35 22.55
N PRO A 217 3.66 12.54 22.32
CA PRO A 217 3.97 13.72 23.12
C PRO A 217 3.43 13.61 24.55
N PRO A 218 4.04 14.28 25.54
CA PRO A 218 3.56 14.29 26.92
C PRO A 218 2.10 14.74 27.02
N GLY A 219 1.31 14.03 27.83
CA GLY A 219 -0.11 14.36 28.05
C GLY A 219 -1.07 13.93 26.93
N HIS A 220 -0.59 13.29 25.87
CA HIS A 220 -1.46 12.68 24.86
C HIS A 220 -2.11 11.40 25.41
N THR A 221 -3.40 11.24 25.14
CA THR A 221 -4.15 10.02 25.51
C THR A 221 -4.15 9.05 24.34
N PRO A 222 -3.47 7.89 24.43
CA PRO A 222 -3.48 6.91 23.36
C PRO A 222 -4.87 6.27 23.23
N LEU A 223 -5.17 5.76 22.03
CA LEU A 223 -6.36 4.93 21.82
C LEU A 223 -6.25 3.66 22.68
N PRO A 224 -7.33 3.27 23.38
CA PRO A 224 -7.33 2.05 24.16
C PRO A 224 -7.22 0.84 23.23
N MET A 225 -6.31 -0.08 23.55
CA MET A 225 -6.13 -1.32 22.81
C MET A 225 -6.73 -2.50 23.59
N THR A 226 -6.98 -3.60 22.88
CA THR A 226 -7.56 -4.80 23.48
C THR A 226 -6.55 -5.47 24.43
N PRO A 227 -7.02 -6.26 25.42
CA PRO A 227 -6.12 -7.08 26.24
C PRO A 227 -5.21 -7.99 25.41
N GLU A 228 -5.73 -8.47 24.28
CA GLU A 228 -4.98 -9.31 23.34
C GLU A 228 -3.80 -8.58 22.69
N PHE A 229 -4.02 -7.33 22.26
CA PHE A 229 -2.95 -6.50 21.73
C PHE A 229 -1.83 -6.34 22.78
N HIS A 230 -2.20 -6.03 24.03
CA HIS A 230 -1.22 -5.92 25.11
C HIS A 230 -0.48 -7.24 25.37
N ARG A 231 -1.17 -8.39 25.31
CA ARG A 231 -0.54 -9.72 25.46
C ARG A 231 0.53 -9.95 24.39
N MET A 232 0.21 -9.69 23.13
CA MET A 232 1.12 -9.92 22.01
C MET A 232 2.31 -8.94 22.03
N PHE A 233 2.06 -7.64 22.17
CA PHE A 233 3.09 -6.61 22.02
C PHE A 233 3.92 -6.32 23.28
N HIS A 234 3.48 -6.70 24.48
CA HIS A 234 4.29 -6.55 25.72
C HIS A 234 5.08 -7.81 26.10
N SER A 235 4.85 -8.95 25.44
CA SER A 235 5.50 -10.23 25.77
C SER A 235 6.99 -10.32 25.42
N GLY A 236 7.60 -9.23 24.93
CA GLY A 236 8.96 -9.24 24.38
C GLY A 236 9.07 -9.96 23.02
N GLN A 237 7.97 -10.49 22.49
CA GLN A 237 7.89 -10.92 21.09
C GLN A 237 7.87 -9.72 20.12
N ALA A 238 7.80 -8.48 20.62
CA ALA A 238 7.80 -7.26 19.82
C ALA A 238 9.16 -6.90 19.18
N ASP A 239 10.22 -7.69 19.42
CA ASP A 239 11.48 -7.59 18.66
C ASP A 239 11.31 -7.97 17.17
N PHE A 240 10.10 -8.33 16.74
CA PHE A 240 9.67 -8.16 15.34
C PHE A 240 9.48 -6.67 15.00
N HIS A 241 10.50 -5.85 15.26
CA HIS A 241 10.64 -4.64 14.47
C HIS A 241 10.65 -5.08 13.01
N HIS A 242 9.67 -4.55 12.29
CA HIS A 242 9.54 -4.59 10.85
C HIS A 242 10.91 -4.59 10.16
N GLY A 243 10.92 -5.14 8.95
CA GLY A 243 11.89 -4.75 7.93
C GLY A 243 11.85 -3.26 7.58
N HIS A 244 11.76 -2.35 8.55
CA HIS A 244 12.29 -0.98 8.49
C HIS A 244 13.83 -1.01 8.49
N SER A 245 14.43 -1.94 7.74
CA SER A 245 15.80 -1.74 7.29
C SER A 245 15.71 -0.65 6.24
N HIS A 246 15.75 0.61 6.68
CA HIS A 246 16.05 1.77 5.83
C HIS A 246 17.55 1.78 5.53
N GLY A 247 18.04 0.69 4.95
CA GLY A 247 19.41 0.51 4.46
C GLY A 247 19.43 0.46 2.95
#